data_AF-A0A660PEI3-F1
#
_entry.id   AF-A0A660PEI3-F1
#
_cell.length_a   1.000
_cell.length_b   1.000
_cell.length_c   1.000
_cell.angle_alpha   90.00
_cell.angle_beta   90.00
_cell.angle_gamma   90.00
#
_symmetry.space_group_name_H-M   'P 1'
#
loop_
_entity.id
_entity.type
_entity.pdbx_description
1 polymer ?
#
loop_
_entity_poly.entity_id
_entity_poly.type
_entity_poly.pdbx_seq_one_letter_code
_entity_poly.pdbx_strand_id
1 'polypeptide(L)'
;MKINDTYTGATQNILIWVWDTLAEISDEVGTEENGEYLLVYEGWGEFCFCNMHNLKKSQVDNENIFFKYAQEQSYLIINEWAEARKNTHSLIDSGYEPTGLYGVTWALFKKLKSLKYANDV
;
A
#
# COMPACT_ATOMS: atom_id res chain seq x y z
N MET A 1 18.97 12.22 9.58
CA MET A 1 18.23 12.02 8.32
C MET A 1 17.89 13.41 7.79
N LYS A 2 18.56 13.86 6.73
CA LYS A 2 18.26 15.18 6.13
C LYS A 2 17.04 14.99 5.23
N ILE A 3 15.88 15.43 5.71
CA ILE A 3 14.67 15.55 4.92
C ILE A 3 14.93 16.73 3.98
N ASN A 4 15.14 16.45 2.69
CA ASN A 4 15.28 17.51 1.70
C ASN A 4 13.91 18.17 1.50
N ASP A 5 13.84 19.45 1.83
CA ASP A 5 12.70 20.34 1.61
C ASP A 5 12.31 20.41 0.13
N THR A 6 11.14 19.87 -0.22
CA THR A 6 10.13 20.50 -1.09
C THR A 6 8.84 19.66 -1.15
N TYR A 7 8.33 19.22 -0.01
CA TYR A 7 6.95 18.78 0.06
C TYR A 7 6.08 20.01 0.32
N THR A 8 5.25 20.39 -0.65
CA THR A 8 4.20 21.40 -0.41
C THR A 8 3.31 20.93 0.76
N GLY A 9 2.72 21.86 1.53
CA GLY A 9 1.88 21.48 2.68
C GLY A 9 0.74 20.51 2.34
N ALA A 10 0.25 20.52 1.09
CA ALA A 10 -0.73 19.57 0.60
C ALA A 10 -0.19 18.13 0.53
N THR A 11 1.07 17.94 0.13
CA THR A 11 1.68 16.60 0.07
C THR A 11 1.98 16.04 1.46
N GLN A 12 2.34 16.89 2.42
CA GLN A 12 2.50 16.48 3.82
C GLN A 12 1.17 15.98 4.41
N ASN A 13 0.06 16.68 4.15
CA ASN A 13 -1.26 16.26 4.64
C ASN A 13 -1.71 14.91 4.07
N ILE A 14 -1.39 14.62 2.80
CA ILE A 14 -1.70 13.33 2.19
C ILE A 14 -0.87 12.21 2.81
N LEU A 15 0.43 12.43 3.06
CA LEU A 15 1.26 11.41 3.71
C LEU A 15 0.80 11.14 5.15
N ILE A 16 0.42 12.17 5.91
CA ILE A 16 -0.14 12.00 7.25
C ILE A 16 -1.40 11.13 7.16
N TRP A 17 -2.33 11.45 6.26
CA TRP A 17 -3.54 10.63 6.06
C TRP A 17 -3.22 9.17 5.71
N VAL A 18 -2.23 8.91 4.85
CA VAL A 18 -1.79 7.54 4.53
C VAL A 18 -1.30 6.82 5.79
N TRP A 19 -0.38 7.43 6.54
CA TRP A 19 0.19 6.78 7.73
C TRP A 19 -0.83 6.59 8.85
N ASP A 20 -1.72 7.56 9.06
CA ASP A 20 -2.82 7.44 10.02
C ASP A 20 -3.75 6.29 9.62
N THR A 21 -4.07 6.15 8.33
CA THR A 21 -4.91 5.04 7.83
C THR A 21 -4.21 3.69 8.03
N LEU A 22 -2.94 3.55 7.62
CA LEU A 22 -2.20 2.29 7.71
C LEU A 22 -1.96 1.83 9.16
N ALA A 23 -1.93 2.76 10.12
CA ALA A 23 -1.79 2.44 11.54
C ALA A 23 -3.03 1.71 12.11
N GLU A 24 -4.19 1.84 11.45
CA GLU A 24 -5.44 1.20 11.88
C GLU A 24 -5.66 -0.17 11.20
N ILE A 25 -4.87 -0.51 10.17
CA ILE A 25 -5.02 -1.77 9.42
C ILE A 25 -4.25 -2.91 10.08
N SER A 26 -4.91 -4.05 10.21
CA SER A 26 -4.37 -5.30 10.76
C SER A 26 -4.27 -6.37 9.67
N ASP A 27 -5.40 -6.89 9.22
CA ASP A 27 -5.53 -7.99 8.24
C ASP A 27 -6.64 -7.74 7.21
N GLU A 28 -7.12 -6.49 7.13
CA GLU A 28 -8.16 -6.07 6.22
C GLU A 28 -7.63 -5.72 4.82
N VAL A 29 -8.50 -5.86 3.82
CA VAL A 29 -8.27 -5.42 2.44
C VAL A 29 -9.23 -4.28 2.13
N GLY A 30 -8.71 -3.17 1.60
CA GLY A 30 -9.55 -2.00 1.41
C GLY A 30 -8.98 -0.93 0.51
N THR A 31 -9.80 0.09 0.30
CA THR A 31 -9.46 1.29 -0.43
C THR A 31 -10.05 2.51 0.26
N GLU A 32 -9.26 3.58 0.36
CA GLU A 32 -9.69 4.85 0.96
C GLU A 32 -9.44 5.99 -0.03
N GLU A 33 -10.39 6.93 -0.11
CA GLU A 33 -10.31 8.06 -1.02
C GLU A 33 -10.11 9.38 -0.25
N ASN A 34 -9.22 10.24 -0.76
CA ASN A 34 -9.02 11.59 -0.23
C ASN A 34 -8.86 12.57 -1.40
N GLY A 35 -9.99 13.14 -1.85
CA GLY A 35 -10.04 14.06 -2.98
C GLY A 35 -9.66 13.38 -4.30
N GLU A 36 -8.49 13.72 -4.85
CA GLU A 36 -7.95 13.10 -6.08
C GLU A 36 -7.04 11.90 -5.81
N TYR A 37 -6.87 11.52 -4.55
CA TYR A 37 -6.00 10.43 -4.12
C TYR A 37 -6.80 9.19 -3.73
N LEU A 38 -6.24 8.03 -4.04
CA LEU A 38 -6.77 6.72 -3.71
C LEU A 38 -5.66 5.91 -3.04
N LEU A 39 -5.89 5.50 -1.79
CA LEU A 39 -5.04 4.55 -1.09
C LEU A 39 -5.66 3.16 -1.27
N VAL A 40 -4.85 2.18 -1.66
CA VAL A 40 -5.22 0.76 -1.72
C VAL A 40 -4.32 0.02 -0.75
N TYR A 41 -4.87 -0.90 0.04
CA TYR A 41 -4.10 -1.67 1.01
C TYR A 41 -4.61 -3.10 1.19
N GLU A 42 -3.72 -3.96 1.66
CA GLU A 42 -3.98 -5.35 2.06
C GLU A 42 -3.10 -5.70 3.26
N GLY A 43 -3.73 -5.92 4.41
CA GLY A 43 -3.09 -6.42 5.62
C GLY A 43 -2.86 -7.93 5.54
N TRP A 44 -1.70 -8.38 6.03
CA TRP A 44 -1.33 -9.78 6.01
C TRP A 44 -1.71 -10.48 7.32
N GLY A 45 -2.57 -11.51 7.24
CA GLY A 45 -2.98 -12.35 8.35
C GLY A 45 -2.44 -13.79 8.26
N GLU A 46 -2.56 -14.57 9.34
CA GLU A 46 -2.07 -15.98 9.39
C GLU A 46 -2.62 -16.85 8.25
N PHE A 47 -3.87 -16.59 7.83
CA PHE A 47 -4.53 -17.33 6.76
C PHE A 47 -3.81 -17.21 5.41
N CYS A 48 -3.07 -16.12 5.17
CA CYS A 48 -2.26 -15.90 3.98
C CYS A 48 -1.09 -16.90 3.87
N PHE A 49 -0.72 -17.56 4.98
CA PHE A 49 0.45 -18.42 5.09
C PHE A 49 0.10 -19.88 5.42
N CYS A 50 -1.15 -20.30 5.22
CA CYS A 50 -1.64 -21.61 5.63
C CYS A 50 -0.77 -22.81 5.15
N ASN A 51 -0.05 -22.67 4.04
CA ASN A 51 0.85 -23.69 3.49
C ASN A 51 2.34 -23.52 3.87
N MET A 52 2.68 -22.48 4.62
CA MET A 52 4.07 -22.14 4.98
C MET A 52 4.43 -22.50 6.43
N HIS A 53 3.44 -22.85 7.24
CA HIS A 53 3.66 -23.18 8.63
C HIS A 53 4.54 -24.43 8.79
N ASN A 54 5.74 -24.27 9.35
CA ASN A 54 6.67 -25.36 9.58
C ASN A 54 6.65 -25.79 11.06
N LEU A 55 6.00 -26.93 11.32
CA LEU A 55 5.86 -27.51 12.67
C LEU A 55 7.20 -27.88 13.32
N LYS A 56 8.31 -27.92 12.57
CA LYS A 56 9.66 -28.20 13.10
C LYS A 56 10.41 -26.95 13.54
N LYS A 57 9.89 -25.75 13.25
CA LYS A 57 10.50 -24.46 13.60
C LYS A 57 9.82 -23.85 14.83
N SER A 58 10.52 -22.96 15.51
CA SER A 58 9.91 -22.15 16.57
C SER A 58 8.84 -21.22 15.99
N GLN A 59 7.94 -20.73 16.84
CA GLN A 59 6.94 -19.74 16.42
C GLN A 59 7.62 -18.50 15.82
N VAL A 60 8.65 -17.96 16.49
CA VAL A 60 9.41 -16.79 16.02
C VAL A 60 10.05 -17.02 14.65
N ASP A 61 10.59 -18.22 14.40
CA ASP A 61 11.17 -18.56 13.10
C ASP A 61 10.11 -18.66 11.99
N ASN A 62 8.88 -19.07 12.33
CA ASN A 62 7.77 -19.07 11.39
C ASN A 62 7.28 -17.63 11.11
N GLU A 63 7.15 -16.79 12.14
CA GLU A 63 6.76 -15.39 11.98
C GLU A 63 7.75 -14.62 11.07
N ASN A 64 9.06 -14.84 11.24
CA ASN A 64 10.08 -14.25 10.37
C ASN A 64 9.93 -14.68 8.90
N ILE A 65 9.48 -15.90 8.63
CA ILE A 65 9.20 -16.38 7.27
C ILE A 65 7.97 -15.67 6.71
N PHE A 66 6.94 -15.47 7.53
CA PHE A 66 5.70 -14.80 7.12
C PHE A 66 5.97 -13.34 6.75
N PHE A 67 6.66 -12.58 7.60
CA PHE A 67 7.06 -11.19 7.30
C PHE A 67 7.88 -11.09 6.01
N LYS A 68 8.86 -11.97 5.84
CA LYS A 68 9.69 -11.99 4.63
C LYS A 68 8.86 -12.29 3.39
N TYR A 69 7.98 -13.29 3.46
CA TYR A 69 7.11 -13.65 2.35
C TYR A 69 6.16 -12.50 1.99
N ALA A 70 5.50 -11.89 2.99
CA ALA A 70 4.62 -10.75 2.82
C ALA A 70 5.34 -9.61 2.08
N GLN A 71 6.54 -9.24 2.54
CA GLN A 71 7.35 -8.20 1.90
C GLN A 71 7.71 -8.55 0.44
N GLU A 72 8.08 -9.80 0.16
CA GLU A 72 8.43 -10.25 -1.20
C GLU A 72 7.21 -10.25 -2.14
N GLN A 73 6.05 -10.68 -1.66
CA GLN A 73 4.81 -10.71 -2.46
C GLN A 73 4.19 -9.32 -2.65
N SER A 74 4.41 -8.40 -1.71
CA SER A 74 3.89 -7.03 -1.79
C SER A 74 4.23 -6.36 -3.13
N TYR A 75 5.44 -6.58 -3.65
CA TYR A 75 5.85 -6.02 -4.95
C TYR A 75 4.99 -6.52 -6.12
N LEU A 76 4.60 -7.80 -6.11
CA LEU A 76 3.75 -8.38 -7.16
C LEU A 76 2.34 -7.78 -7.10
N ILE A 77 1.77 -7.73 -5.88
CA ILE A 77 0.44 -7.15 -5.63
C ILE A 77 0.38 -5.68 -6.08
N ILE A 78 1.40 -4.88 -5.72
CA ILE A 78 1.49 -3.47 -6.13
C ILE A 78 1.50 -3.32 -7.66
N ASN A 79 2.25 -4.17 -8.37
CA ASN A 79 2.28 -4.15 -9.83
C ASN A 79 0.91 -4.47 -10.44
N GLU A 80 0.20 -5.46 -9.90
CA GLU A 80 -1.15 -5.79 -10.34
C GLU A 80 -2.11 -4.61 -10.13
N TRP A 81 -2.04 -3.95 -8.97
CA TRP A 81 -2.86 -2.78 -8.68
C TRP A 81 -2.56 -1.60 -9.61
N ALA A 82 -1.29 -1.37 -9.92
CA ALA A 82 -0.86 -0.32 -10.84
C ALA A 82 -1.32 -0.60 -12.27
N GLU A 83 -1.14 -1.83 -12.75
CA GLU A 83 -1.56 -2.24 -14.09
C GLU A 83 -3.09 -2.14 -14.26
N ALA A 84 -3.86 -2.59 -13.27
CA ALA A 84 -5.32 -2.48 -13.27
C ALA A 84 -5.82 -1.03 -13.34
N ARG A 85 -5.02 -0.06 -12.90
CA ARG A 85 -5.41 1.36 -12.79
C ARG A 85 -4.70 2.28 -13.78
N LYS A 86 -3.80 1.77 -14.62
CA LYS A 86 -2.91 2.56 -15.50
C LYS A 86 -3.60 3.62 -16.37
N ASN A 87 -4.87 3.40 -16.72
CA ASN A 87 -5.65 4.31 -17.58
C ASN A 87 -6.46 5.36 -16.80
N THR A 88 -6.55 5.23 -15.47
CA THR A 88 -7.40 6.09 -14.62
C THR A 88 -6.62 6.79 -13.52
N HIS A 89 -5.51 6.19 -13.08
CA HIS A 89 -4.67 6.72 -12.01
C HIS A 89 -3.18 6.55 -12.30
N SER A 90 -2.36 7.45 -11.75
CA SER A 90 -0.91 7.33 -11.67
C SER A 90 -0.50 6.86 -10.27
N LEU A 91 0.37 5.86 -10.19
CA LEU A 91 1.02 5.47 -8.92
C LEU A 91 1.93 6.61 -8.44
N ILE A 92 1.77 7.01 -7.18
CA ILE A 92 2.56 8.07 -6.54
C ILE A 92 3.62 7.48 -5.63
N ASP A 93 3.21 6.57 -4.75
CA ASP A 93 4.08 5.88 -3.80
C ASP A 93 3.47 4.53 -3.42
N SER A 94 4.27 3.62 -2.88
CA SER A 94 3.82 2.29 -2.50
C SER A 94 4.85 1.60 -1.64
N GLY A 95 4.43 0.61 -0.87
CA GLY A 95 5.37 -0.23 -0.17
C GLY A 95 4.74 -1.32 0.66
N TYR A 96 5.58 -1.84 1.53
CA TYR A 96 5.23 -2.77 2.58
C TYR A 96 5.64 -2.13 3.89
N GLU A 97 4.69 -1.96 4.81
CA GLU A 97 4.94 -1.43 6.14
C GLU A 97 4.82 -2.58 7.16
N PRO A 98 5.81 -2.82 8.04
CA PRO A 98 5.74 -3.87 9.06
C PRO A 98 4.84 -3.48 10.25
N THR A 99 3.63 -3.00 9.98
CA THR A 99 2.55 -2.74 10.95
C THR A 99 1.47 -3.84 10.85
N GLY A 100 0.45 -3.79 11.71
CA GLY A 100 -0.57 -4.85 11.75
C GLY A 100 0.00 -6.19 12.23
N LEU A 101 -0.55 -7.31 11.73
CA LEU A 101 -0.11 -8.67 12.12
C LEU A 101 1.20 -9.07 11.46
N TYR A 102 1.22 -9.16 10.12
CA TYR A 102 2.40 -9.54 9.33
C TYR A 102 2.79 -8.51 8.28
N GLY A 103 2.44 -7.24 8.54
CA GLY A 103 2.66 -6.13 7.62
C GLY A 103 1.43 -5.76 6.81
N VAL A 104 1.52 -4.62 6.14
CA VAL A 104 0.49 -4.10 5.24
C VAL A 104 1.13 -3.72 3.91
N THR A 105 0.65 -4.33 2.83
CA THR A 105 0.95 -3.90 1.45
C THR A 105 0.09 -2.68 1.15
N TRP A 106 0.66 -1.63 0.58
CA TRP A 106 -0.10 -0.42 0.24
C TRP A 106 0.40 0.26 -1.03
N ALA A 107 -0.50 0.98 -1.70
CA ALA A 107 -0.19 1.80 -2.85
C ALA A 107 -1.07 3.06 -2.86
N LEU A 108 -0.42 4.22 -2.99
CA LEU A 108 -1.06 5.52 -3.13
C LEU A 108 -1.10 5.91 -4.61
N PHE A 109 -2.31 6.17 -5.09
CA PHE A 109 -2.59 6.59 -6.45
C PHE A 109 -3.14 8.01 -6.49
N LYS A 110 -2.94 8.68 -7.63
CA LYS A 110 -3.55 9.96 -7.96
C LYS A 110 -4.35 9.84 -9.24
N LYS A 111 -5.57 10.35 -9.25
CA LYS A 111 -6.46 10.32 -10.42
C LYS A 111 -5.84 11.10 -11.59
N LEU A 112 -5.89 10.51 -12.79
CA LEU A 112 -5.49 11.21 -13.99
C LEU A 112 -6.50 12.31 -14.30
N LYS A 113 -6.01 13.53 -14.58
CA LYS A 113 -6.87 14.60 -15.06
C LYS A 113 -7.46 14.16 -16.40
N SER A 114 -8.80 14.13 -16.51
CA SER A 114 -9.43 13.98 -17.81
C SER A 114 -8.97 15.16 -18.68
N LEU A 115 -8.35 14.88 -19.82
CA LEU A 115 -8.24 15.87 -20.90
C LEU A 115 -9.69 16.13 -21.37
N LYS A 116 -10.39 17.06 -20.70
CA LYS A 116 -11.53 17.71 -21.32
C LYS A 116 -10.95 18.43 -22.51
N TYR A 117 -11.19 17.90 -23.71
CA TYR A 117 -10.94 18.61 -24.95
C TYR A 117 -11.56 20.01 -24.78
N ALA A 118 -10.71 21.03 -24.82
CA ALA A 118 -11.13 22.40 -25.04
C ALA A 118 -11.65 22.48 -26.49
N ASN A 119 -12.85 21.95 -26.70
CA ASN A 119 -13.67 22.22 -27.86
C ASN A 119 -14.84 23.07 -27.37
N ASP A 120 -14.52 24.24 -26.82
CA ASP A 120 -15.47 25.33 -26.82
C ASP A 120 -15.17 26.17 -28.07
N VAL A 121 -16.19 26.21 -28.92
CA VAL A 121 -16.32 26.82 -30.25
C VAL A 121 -16.00 28.32 -30.23
#